data_AF-A0A9W7GPG9-F1
#
_entry.id   AF-A0A9W7GPG9-F1
#
_cell.length_a   1.000
_cell.length_b   1.000
_cell.length_c   1.000
_cell.angle_alpha   90.00
_cell.angle_beta   90.00
_cell.angle_gamma   90.00
#
_symmetry.space_group_name_H-M   'P 1'
#
loop_
_entity.id
_entity.type
_entity.pdbx_description
1 polymer ?
#
loop_
_entity_poly.entity_id
_entity_poly.type
_entity_poly.pdbx_seq_one_letter_code
_entity_poly.pdbx_strand_id
1 'polypeptide(L)'
;MAPKKGVVNSKVAAANERKAASQAVKDGKAAQAAEAAAAAEWGKGAKDNSKAAAAAAKADEQARKRAEKKRLEQEEEEAMGGIKTVKGGGGKKKGGKKKKDDLSFLEDSLVTSAEKKAKEKKKKEKEKKEKEDRERQERALAAEEANKTGSLTGGGIVDVNDVIGTQDGDIFKPVNQLEEDDGVSGIDASLNIFKFGSADPATSKPNMKALHMAFEDKMMEIVKEEHPGLKLRQYKQKIFDMWQKSPENPNNNPNWGKK
;
A
#
# COMPACT_ATOMS: atom_id res chain seq x y z
N MET A 1 -23.99 -22.93 45.78
CA MET A 1 -24.50 -22.39 44.50
C MET A 1 -23.30 -22.05 43.63
N ALA A 2 -23.06 -22.82 42.55
CA ALA A 2 -21.91 -22.62 41.67
C ALA A 2 -22.20 -21.50 40.65
N PRO A 3 -21.25 -20.58 40.39
CA PRO A 3 -21.46 -19.49 39.44
C PRO A 3 -21.50 -20.03 37.99
N LYS A 4 -22.52 -19.65 37.24
CA LYS A 4 -22.73 -20.06 35.84
C LYS A 4 -21.55 -19.61 34.97
N LYS A 5 -20.66 -20.55 34.62
CA LYS A 5 -19.77 -20.48 33.46
C LYS A 5 -20.63 -20.36 32.21
N GLY A 6 -20.36 -19.39 31.33
CA GLY A 6 -20.84 -19.54 29.95
C GLY A 6 -20.98 -18.30 29.06
N VAL A 7 -20.91 -17.07 29.56
CA VAL A 7 -21.03 -15.90 28.67
C VAL A 7 -20.00 -14.85 29.08
N VAL A 8 -18.85 -14.85 28.40
CA VAL A 8 -17.90 -13.74 28.49
C VAL A 8 -18.61 -12.46 28.08
N ASN A 9 -18.60 -11.47 28.97
CA ASN A 9 -19.25 -10.18 28.76
C ASN A 9 -18.73 -9.55 27.45
N SER A 10 -19.60 -9.01 26.59
CA SER A 10 -19.24 -8.56 25.23
C SER A 10 -18.09 -7.55 25.20
N LYS A 11 -17.94 -6.76 26.27
CA LYS A 11 -16.84 -5.81 26.44
C LYS A 11 -15.48 -6.49 26.64
N VAL A 12 -15.44 -7.65 27.29
CA VAL A 12 -14.23 -8.47 27.47
C VAL A 12 -13.86 -9.17 26.17
N ALA A 13 -14.85 -9.67 25.42
CA ALA A 13 -14.62 -10.21 24.08
C ALA A 13 -14.04 -9.12 23.14
N ALA A 14 -14.62 -7.92 23.12
CA ALA A 14 -14.12 -6.81 22.31
C ALA A 14 -12.71 -6.32 22.74
N ALA A 15 -12.38 -6.39 24.04
CA ALA A 15 -11.05 -6.05 24.53
C ALA A 15 -10.01 -7.09 24.10
N ASN A 16 -10.36 -8.38 24.18
CA ASN A 16 -9.51 -9.47 23.71
C ASN A 16 -9.31 -9.42 22.19
N GLU A 17 -10.35 -9.09 21.41
CA GLU A 17 -10.25 -8.88 19.97
C GLU A 17 -9.33 -7.71 19.62
N ARG A 18 -9.39 -6.58 20.35
CA ARG A 18 -8.46 -5.46 20.14
C ARG A 18 -7.02 -5.81 20.48
N LYS A 19 -6.81 -6.59 21.55
CA LYS A 19 -5.48 -7.08 21.93
C LYS A 19 -4.95 -8.06 20.89
N ALA A 20 -5.79 -8.97 20.39
CA ALA A 20 -5.45 -9.91 19.32
C ALA A 20 -5.14 -9.18 18.00
N ALA A 21 -5.92 -8.16 17.64
CA ALA A 21 -5.65 -7.35 16.45
C ALA A 21 -4.32 -6.58 16.57
N SER A 22 -4.02 -6.00 17.75
CA SER A 22 -2.73 -5.35 17.97
C SER A 22 -1.57 -6.35 17.94
N GLN A 23 -1.77 -7.58 18.41
CA GLN A 23 -0.76 -8.63 18.36
C GLN A 23 -0.54 -9.09 16.92
N ALA A 24 -1.60 -9.31 16.15
CA ALA A 24 -1.52 -9.65 14.72
C ALA A 24 -0.79 -8.59 13.90
N VAL A 25 -0.95 -7.29 14.23
CA VAL A 25 -0.17 -6.22 13.58
C VAL A 25 1.31 -6.30 13.93
N LYS A 26 1.66 -6.63 15.19
CA LYS A 26 3.05 -6.80 15.61
C LYS A 26 3.68 -8.03 14.96
N ASP A 27 2.96 -9.15 14.95
CA ASP A 27 3.40 -10.41 14.35
C ASP A 27 3.53 -10.26 12.83
N GLY A 28 2.59 -9.55 12.18
CA GLY A 28 2.67 -9.23 10.76
C GLY A 28 3.87 -8.35 10.42
N LYS A 29 4.19 -7.35 11.28
CA LYS A 29 5.40 -6.53 11.11
C LYS A 29 6.68 -7.34 11.33
N ALA A 30 6.70 -8.25 12.31
CA ALA A 30 7.82 -9.14 12.56
C ALA A 30 8.03 -10.13 11.39
N ALA A 31 6.95 -10.68 10.85
CA ALA A 31 6.97 -11.54 9.66
C ALA A 31 7.48 -10.79 8.43
N GLN A 32 7.03 -9.55 8.20
CA GLN A 32 7.53 -8.72 7.10
C GLN A 32 9.02 -8.38 7.27
N ALA A 33 9.48 -8.13 8.49
CA ALA A 33 10.89 -7.91 8.78
C ALA A 33 11.74 -9.18 8.54
N ALA A 34 11.23 -10.35 8.94
CA ALA A 34 11.87 -11.63 8.69
C ALA A 34 11.92 -11.97 7.19
N GLU A 35 10.85 -11.71 6.44
CA GLU A 35 10.81 -11.89 4.99
C GLU A 35 11.78 -10.93 4.28
N ALA A 36 11.85 -9.67 4.71
CA ALA A 36 12.80 -8.70 4.15
C ALA A 36 14.26 -9.10 4.46
N ALA A 37 14.54 -9.61 5.67
CA ALA A 37 15.85 -10.11 6.05
C ALA A 37 16.22 -11.37 5.22
N ALA A 38 15.29 -12.31 5.06
CA ALA A 38 15.47 -13.46 4.20
C ALA A 38 15.72 -13.03 2.75
N ALA A 39 14.91 -12.12 2.20
CA ALA A 39 15.11 -11.60 0.84
C ALA A 39 16.49 -10.93 0.65
N ALA A 40 16.97 -10.21 1.67
CA ALA A 40 18.31 -9.62 1.64
C ALA A 40 19.41 -10.69 1.69
N GLU A 41 19.20 -11.78 2.43
CA GLU A 41 20.13 -12.92 2.50
C GLU A 41 20.16 -13.72 1.20
N TRP A 42 18.99 -14.02 0.61
CA TRP A 42 18.87 -14.62 -0.71
C TRP A 42 19.43 -13.71 -1.82
N GLY A 43 19.45 -12.39 -1.60
CA GLY A 43 20.10 -11.42 -2.47
C GLY A 43 21.63 -11.40 -2.39
N LYS A 44 22.23 -11.89 -1.29
CA LYS A 44 23.69 -11.99 -1.11
C LYS A 44 24.23 -13.15 -1.96
N GLY A 45 24.56 -12.85 -3.21
CA GLY A 45 25.04 -13.81 -4.20
C GLY A 45 24.32 -13.71 -5.53
N ALA A 46 23.21 -12.96 -5.59
CA ALA A 46 22.60 -12.56 -6.84
C ALA A 46 23.60 -11.70 -7.64
N LYS A 47 23.76 -12.02 -8.92
CA LYS A 47 24.64 -11.27 -9.82
C LYS A 47 24.16 -9.82 -9.93
N ASP A 48 25.09 -8.87 -9.89
CA ASP A 48 24.76 -7.45 -10.05
C ASP A 48 24.02 -7.23 -11.38
N ASN A 49 22.73 -6.94 -11.29
CA ASN A 49 21.86 -6.64 -12.42
C ASN A 49 21.42 -5.16 -12.41
N SER A 50 22.11 -4.32 -11.64
CA SER A 50 21.77 -2.91 -11.46
C SER A 50 21.69 -2.16 -12.80
N LYS A 51 22.60 -2.48 -13.72
CA LYS A 51 22.66 -1.87 -15.06
C LYS A 51 21.54 -2.35 -15.99
N ALA A 52 21.15 -3.63 -15.94
CA ALA A 52 20.06 -4.11 -16.79
C ALA A 52 18.68 -3.78 -16.20
N ALA A 53 18.53 -3.72 -14.86
CA ALA A 53 17.32 -3.21 -14.22
C ALA A 53 17.11 -1.71 -14.50
N ALA A 54 18.17 -0.89 -14.49
CA ALA A 54 18.09 0.52 -14.86
C ALA A 54 17.81 0.75 -16.35
N ALA A 55 18.26 -0.16 -17.22
CA ALA A 55 17.94 -0.13 -18.65
C ALA A 55 16.49 -0.57 -18.92
N ALA A 56 16.01 -1.62 -18.24
CA ALA A 56 14.63 -2.08 -18.30
C ALA A 56 13.65 -1.01 -17.80
N ALA A 57 13.89 -0.42 -16.62
CA ALA A 57 13.04 0.66 -16.09
C ALA A 57 12.95 1.88 -17.03
N LYS A 58 14.07 2.26 -17.67
CA LYS A 58 14.06 3.33 -18.69
C LYS A 58 13.33 2.92 -19.97
N ALA A 59 13.42 1.67 -20.38
CA ALA A 59 12.69 1.15 -21.53
C ALA A 59 11.19 1.07 -21.25
N ASP A 60 10.78 0.63 -20.07
CA ASP A 60 9.38 0.60 -19.61
C ASP A 60 8.79 1.99 -19.49
N GLU A 61 9.51 2.96 -18.91
CA GLU A 61 9.06 4.35 -18.87
C GLU A 61 8.95 4.97 -20.27
N GLN A 62 9.87 4.66 -21.17
CA GLN A 62 9.80 5.11 -22.56
C GLN A 62 8.66 4.44 -23.32
N ALA A 63 8.40 3.15 -23.07
CA ALA A 63 7.28 2.42 -23.65
C ALA A 63 5.95 3.00 -23.16
N ARG A 64 5.84 3.34 -21.86
CA ARG A 64 4.64 3.98 -21.31
C ARG A 64 4.41 5.37 -21.91
N LYS A 65 5.46 6.20 -22.00
CA LYS A 65 5.37 7.54 -22.63
C LYS A 65 5.04 7.47 -24.12
N ARG A 66 5.57 6.46 -24.84
CA ARG A 66 5.26 6.23 -26.26
C ARG A 66 3.84 5.69 -26.44
N ALA A 67 3.36 4.82 -25.55
CA ALA A 67 1.99 4.32 -25.57
C ALA A 67 0.99 5.44 -25.27
N GLU A 68 1.26 6.28 -24.26
CA GLU A 68 0.45 7.46 -23.94
C GLU A 68 0.45 8.47 -25.09
N LYS A 69 1.62 8.77 -25.69
CA LYS A 69 1.70 9.67 -26.85
C LYS A 69 0.97 9.11 -28.07
N LYS A 70 1.10 7.82 -28.35
CA LYS A 70 0.43 7.16 -29.47
C LYS A 70 -1.09 7.15 -29.27
N ARG A 71 -1.56 6.94 -28.04
CA ARG A 71 -2.99 7.02 -27.71
C ARG A 71 -3.55 8.41 -28.00
N LEU A 72 -2.80 9.46 -27.62
CA LEU A 72 -3.21 10.85 -27.83
C LEU A 72 -3.17 11.25 -29.30
N GLU A 73 -2.16 10.79 -30.07
CA GLU A 73 -2.08 11.00 -31.51
C GLU A 73 -3.21 10.28 -32.26
N GLN A 74 -3.63 9.10 -31.79
CA GLN A 74 -4.81 8.41 -32.32
C GLN A 74 -6.11 9.13 -31.98
N GLU A 75 -6.27 9.62 -30.75
CA GLU A 75 -7.42 10.46 -30.36
C GLU A 75 -7.45 11.77 -31.17
N GLU A 76 -6.30 12.37 -31.50
CA GLU A 76 -6.19 13.55 -32.38
C GLU A 76 -6.45 13.22 -33.86
N GLU A 77 -5.98 12.07 -34.36
CA GLU A 77 -6.24 11.60 -35.74
C GLU A 77 -7.72 11.24 -35.93
N GLU A 78 -8.38 10.66 -34.92
CA GLU A 78 -9.82 10.41 -34.92
C GLU A 78 -10.63 11.72 -34.84
N ALA A 79 -10.15 12.72 -34.09
CA ALA A 79 -10.76 14.05 -34.04
C ALA A 79 -10.58 14.83 -35.36
N MET A 80 -9.44 14.66 -36.06
CA MET A 80 -9.14 15.32 -37.34
C MET A 80 -9.70 14.56 -38.55
N GLY A 81 -9.87 13.23 -38.45
CA GLY A 81 -10.48 12.37 -39.48
C GLY A 81 -11.99 12.59 -39.67
N GLY A 82 -12.62 13.36 -38.79
CA GLY A 82 -14.01 13.81 -38.92
C GLY A 82 -14.24 14.93 -39.94
N ILE A 83 -13.20 15.65 -40.36
CA ILE A 83 -13.31 16.65 -41.44
C ILE A 83 -12.99 15.96 -42.78
N LYS A 84 -14.02 15.34 -43.37
CA LYS A 84 -14.02 14.97 -44.79
C LYS A 84 -13.85 16.25 -45.62
N THR A 85 -12.61 16.54 -46.00
CA THR A 85 -12.34 17.50 -47.06
C THR A 85 -12.92 16.94 -48.35
N VAL A 86 -13.94 17.64 -48.83
CA VAL A 86 -14.48 17.54 -50.19
C VAL A 86 -13.29 17.58 -51.15
N LYS A 87 -13.09 16.48 -51.87
CA LYS A 87 -12.17 16.39 -53.00
C LYS A 87 -12.68 17.30 -54.10
N GLY A 88 -12.08 18.49 -54.21
CA GLY A 88 -12.37 19.46 -55.26
C GLY A 88 -11.09 19.99 -55.90
N GLY A 89 -10.90 19.66 -57.17
CA GLY A 89 -10.37 20.57 -58.20
C GLY A 89 -8.90 21.01 -58.10
N GLY A 90 -8.09 20.56 -59.04
CA GLY A 90 -6.77 21.13 -59.30
C GLY A 90 -6.83 22.61 -59.70
N GLY A 91 -5.78 23.35 -59.32
CA GLY A 91 -5.62 24.76 -59.66
C GLY A 91 -4.24 25.29 -59.26
N LYS A 92 -3.29 25.21 -60.19
CA LYS A 92 -1.98 25.84 -60.12
C LYS A 92 -2.16 27.37 -60.08
N LYS A 93 -1.68 28.05 -59.03
CA LYS A 93 -1.27 29.47 -59.12
C LYS A 93 -0.15 29.83 -58.15
N LYS A 94 0.81 30.54 -58.72
CA LYS A 94 2.08 31.02 -58.19
C LYS A 94 1.86 32.38 -57.51
N GLY A 95 2.59 32.66 -56.43
CA GLY A 95 2.90 34.01 -55.95
C GLY A 95 2.30 34.38 -54.58
N GLY A 96 3.17 34.67 -53.60
CA GLY A 96 2.72 35.17 -52.30
C GLY A 96 3.78 35.17 -51.20
N LYS A 97 4.74 36.10 -51.31
CA LYS A 97 5.55 36.77 -50.26
C LYS A 97 5.50 36.20 -48.82
N LYS A 98 6.69 35.78 -48.35
CA LYS A 98 7.08 35.53 -46.95
C LYS A 98 6.41 36.51 -45.96
N LYS A 99 5.69 35.95 -45.00
CA LYS A 99 5.34 36.57 -43.72
C LYS A 99 5.18 35.47 -42.65
N LYS A 100 6.21 34.60 -42.55
CA LYS A 100 6.16 33.39 -41.74
C LYS A 100 7.48 33.18 -40.98
N ASP A 101 8.05 34.26 -40.47
CA ASP A 101 9.28 34.21 -39.68
C ASP A 101 9.20 35.10 -38.42
N ASP A 102 8.39 36.17 -38.40
CA ASP A 102 8.34 37.09 -37.25
C ASP A 102 7.56 36.54 -36.03
N LEU A 103 6.51 35.74 -36.24
CA LEU A 103 5.73 35.14 -35.14
C LEU A 103 6.43 33.93 -34.54
N SER A 104 7.04 33.09 -35.38
CA SER A 104 7.82 31.93 -34.93
C SER A 104 9.09 32.34 -34.20
N PHE A 105 9.74 33.43 -34.63
CA PHE A 105 10.90 33.97 -33.93
C PHE A 105 10.53 34.57 -32.56
N LEU A 106 9.36 35.21 -32.44
CA LEU A 106 8.89 35.75 -31.16
C LEU A 106 8.46 34.63 -30.20
N GLU A 107 7.82 33.58 -30.71
CA GLU A 107 7.49 32.36 -29.95
C GLU A 107 8.76 31.65 -29.47
N ASP A 108 9.76 31.44 -30.34
CA ASP A 108 11.02 30.77 -29.98
C ASP A 108 11.87 31.62 -29.01
N SER A 109 11.83 32.95 -29.13
CA SER A 109 12.48 33.88 -28.17
C SER A 109 11.79 33.91 -26.80
N LEU A 110 10.46 33.80 -26.76
CA LEU A 110 9.69 33.71 -25.51
C LEU A 110 9.85 32.35 -24.84
N VAL A 111 9.83 31.26 -25.60
CA VAL A 111 10.02 29.90 -25.10
C VAL A 111 11.46 29.71 -24.60
N THR A 112 12.47 30.21 -25.29
CA THR A 112 13.88 30.14 -24.80
C THR A 112 14.10 30.96 -23.52
N SER A 113 13.45 32.12 -23.38
CA SER A 113 13.51 32.93 -22.15
C SER A 113 12.77 32.26 -20.98
N ALA A 114 11.62 31.64 -21.24
CA ALA A 114 10.87 30.87 -20.26
C ALA A 114 11.61 29.58 -19.85
N GLU A 115 12.22 28.88 -20.80
CA GLU A 115 12.98 27.65 -20.56
C GLU A 115 14.28 27.94 -19.81
N LYS A 116 14.94 29.07 -20.07
CA LYS A 116 16.11 29.53 -19.30
C LYS A 116 15.74 29.84 -17.85
N LYS A 117 14.62 30.52 -17.61
CA LYS A 117 14.10 30.77 -16.24
C LYS A 117 13.65 29.47 -15.54
N ALA A 118 13.05 28.53 -16.27
CA ALA A 118 12.67 27.23 -15.72
C ALA A 118 13.88 26.36 -15.38
N LYS A 119 14.93 26.35 -16.22
CA LYS A 119 16.20 25.67 -15.95
C LYS A 119 16.95 26.29 -14.77
N GLU A 120 16.95 27.62 -14.63
CA GLU A 120 17.58 28.29 -13.49
C GLU A 120 16.82 28.01 -12.18
N LYS A 121 15.49 28.03 -12.20
CA LYS A 121 14.66 27.66 -11.04
C LYS A 121 14.88 26.21 -10.62
N LYS A 122 14.93 25.28 -11.58
CA LYS A 122 15.18 23.86 -11.32
C LYS A 122 16.60 23.59 -10.81
N LYS A 123 17.59 24.35 -11.27
CA LYS A 123 18.97 24.27 -10.77
C LYS A 123 19.07 24.77 -9.32
N LYS A 124 18.46 25.92 -9.01
CA LYS A 124 18.40 26.47 -7.63
C LYS A 124 17.62 25.56 -6.67
N GLU A 125 16.55 24.94 -7.13
CA GLU A 125 15.78 23.97 -6.34
C GLU A 125 16.57 22.68 -6.07
N LYS A 126 17.30 22.18 -7.08
CA LYS A 126 18.18 21.01 -6.92
C LYS A 126 19.32 21.29 -5.95
N GLU A 127 19.94 22.46 -6.04
CA GLU A 127 21.02 22.88 -5.14
C GLU A 127 20.54 23.09 -3.70
N LYS A 128 19.33 23.65 -3.53
CA LYS A 128 18.69 23.77 -2.21
C LYS A 128 18.38 22.40 -1.61
N LYS A 129 17.86 21.47 -2.42
CA LYS A 129 17.56 20.10 -1.99
C LYS A 129 18.82 19.31 -1.65
N GLU A 130 19.90 19.48 -2.42
CA GLU A 130 21.19 18.86 -2.14
C GLU A 130 21.84 19.41 -0.85
N LYS A 131 21.71 20.72 -0.60
CA LYS A 131 22.17 21.34 0.65
C LYS A 131 21.38 20.84 1.87
N GLU A 132 20.06 20.71 1.74
CA GLU A 132 19.18 20.17 2.79
C GLU A 132 19.46 18.69 3.07
N ASP A 133 19.68 17.88 2.02
CA ASP A 133 20.03 16.46 2.19
C ASP A 133 21.41 16.28 2.84
N ARG A 134 22.38 17.13 2.47
CA ARG A 134 23.70 17.17 3.10
C ARG A 134 23.63 17.58 4.58
N GLU A 135 22.83 18.59 4.91
CA GLU A 135 22.58 19.00 6.30
C GLU A 135 21.85 17.91 7.09
N ARG A 136 20.91 17.18 6.46
CA ARG A 136 20.22 16.04 7.07
C ARG A 136 21.16 14.86 7.32
N GLN A 137 22.08 14.58 6.39
CA GLN A 137 23.10 13.54 6.56
C GLN A 137 24.10 13.92 7.65
N GLU A 138 24.53 15.19 7.71
CA GLU A 138 25.41 15.69 8.77
C GLU A 138 24.72 15.65 10.15
N ARG A 139 23.44 16.03 10.22
CA ARG A 139 22.64 15.92 11.46
C ARG A 139 22.38 14.47 11.87
N ALA A 140 22.26 13.54 10.92
CA ALA A 140 22.14 12.12 11.19
C ALA A 140 23.44 11.52 11.73
N LEU A 141 24.58 11.86 11.12
CA LEU A 141 25.90 11.45 11.61
C LEU A 141 26.22 12.07 12.97
N ALA A 142 25.86 13.33 13.21
CA ALA A 142 26.01 13.98 14.51
C ALA A 142 25.10 13.34 15.58
N ALA A 143 23.89 12.89 15.22
CA ALA A 143 23.03 12.14 16.13
C ALA A 143 23.56 10.73 16.42
N GLU A 144 24.16 10.05 15.44
CA GLU A 144 24.84 8.77 15.65
C GLU A 144 26.07 8.93 16.54
N GLU A 145 26.86 9.99 16.34
CA GLU A 145 28.02 10.32 17.17
C GLU A 145 27.61 10.72 18.60
N ALA A 146 26.50 11.44 18.76
CA ALA A 146 25.92 11.74 20.08
C ALA A 146 25.39 10.48 20.78
N ASN A 147 24.81 9.52 20.05
CA ASN A 147 24.40 8.23 20.63
C ASN A 147 25.61 7.34 20.98
N LYS A 148 26.70 7.42 20.19
CA LYS A 148 27.93 6.67 20.44
C LYS A 148 28.72 7.23 21.63
N THR A 149 28.74 8.55 21.80
CA THR A 149 29.36 9.23 22.95
C THR A 149 28.49 9.16 24.20
N GLY A 150 27.16 9.20 24.06
CA GLY A 150 26.20 8.97 25.15
C GLY A 150 26.19 7.54 25.70
N SER A 151 26.63 6.56 24.90
CA SER A 151 26.81 5.16 25.34
C SER A 151 28.07 4.92 26.20
N LEU A 152 28.98 5.90 26.32
CA LEU A 152 30.23 5.76 27.07
C LEU A 152 30.28 6.56 28.38
N THR A 153 29.25 7.36 28.72
CA THR A 153 29.20 8.12 29.98
C THR A 153 27.82 8.21 30.64
N GLY A 154 26.84 7.39 30.23
CA GLY A 154 25.55 7.25 30.89
C GLY A 154 25.50 5.99 31.77
N GLY A 155 25.43 6.17 33.09
CA GLY A 155 25.53 5.14 34.11
C GLY A 155 24.69 3.88 33.89
N GLY A 156 25.39 2.74 33.96
CA GLY A 156 24.84 1.39 33.94
C GLY A 156 25.91 0.37 34.30
N ILE A 157 26.76 0.68 35.28
CA ILE A 157 27.59 -0.32 35.96
C ILE A 157 26.67 -0.99 36.96
N VAL A 158 26.15 -2.15 36.59
CA VAL A 158 25.65 -3.13 37.57
C VAL A 158 26.88 -3.56 38.36
N ASP A 159 26.88 -3.25 39.65
CA ASP A 159 27.93 -3.68 40.57
C ASP A 159 27.96 -5.21 40.60
N VAL A 160 29.07 -5.81 40.17
CA VAL A 160 29.27 -7.27 40.14
C VAL A 160 29.15 -7.89 41.54
N ASN A 161 29.29 -7.07 42.59
CA ASN A 161 29.22 -7.50 43.98
C ASN A 161 27.78 -7.66 44.53
N ASP A 162 26.73 -7.24 43.79
CA ASP A 162 25.32 -7.36 44.19
C ASP A 162 24.58 -8.56 43.53
N VAL A 163 25.26 -9.28 42.63
CA VAL A 163 24.81 -10.57 42.04
C VAL A 163 25.40 -11.77 42.79
N ILE A 164 26.38 -11.57 43.66
CA ILE A 164 27.08 -12.64 44.40
C ILE A 164 26.63 -12.58 45.88
N GLY A 165 25.39 -12.97 46.14
CA GLY A 165 24.89 -12.96 47.50
C GLY A 165 23.48 -13.51 47.68
N THR A 166 23.27 -14.79 47.41
CA THR A 166 22.56 -15.77 48.29
C THR A 166 22.13 -17.03 47.52
N GLN A 167 22.43 -18.19 48.13
CA GLN A 167 21.92 -19.55 47.89
C GLN A 167 22.47 -20.35 46.68
N ASP A 168 23.59 -21.02 46.96
CA ASP A 168 23.82 -22.46 46.83
C ASP A 168 23.08 -23.22 45.70
N GLY A 169 23.86 -23.75 44.73
CA GLY A 169 23.72 -25.18 44.44
C GLY A 169 23.68 -25.73 43.02
N ASP A 170 23.58 -24.95 41.93
CA ASP A 170 23.33 -25.56 40.59
C ASP A 170 24.15 -24.97 39.43
N ILE A 171 25.43 -24.69 39.65
CA ILE A 171 26.37 -24.31 38.58
C ILE A 171 27.06 -25.57 38.06
N PHE A 172 26.34 -26.47 37.36
CA PHE A 172 26.92 -27.42 36.38
C PHE A 172 25.76 -28.15 35.66
N LYS A 173 25.13 -27.49 34.69
CA LYS A 173 24.37 -28.16 33.63
C LYS A 173 25.06 -27.87 32.29
N PRO A 174 25.48 -28.89 31.52
CA PRO A 174 26.08 -28.66 30.21
C PRO A 174 25.04 -28.05 29.26
N VAL A 175 25.40 -26.92 28.64
CA VAL A 175 24.68 -26.24 27.56
C VAL A 175 24.73 -27.11 26.31
N ASN A 176 23.95 -28.19 26.28
CA ASN A 176 23.70 -29.04 25.10
C ASN A 176 22.48 -29.94 25.31
N GLN A 177 21.44 -29.39 25.94
CA GLN A 177 20.12 -30.00 25.96
C GLN A 177 19.18 -28.98 25.33
N LEU A 178 19.01 -29.12 24.02
CA LEU A 178 17.90 -28.51 23.29
C LEU A 178 16.62 -29.11 23.87
N GLU A 179 15.86 -28.30 24.59
CA GLU A 179 14.46 -28.60 24.83
C GLU A 179 13.77 -28.61 23.46
N GLU A 180 13.44 -29.81 23.00
CA GLU A 180 12.54 -30.03 21.87
C GLU A 180 11.13 -29.65 22.33
N ASP A 181 10.79 -28.37 22.17
CA ASP A 181 9.38 -27.97 22.14
C ASP A 181 8.78 -28.45 20.81
N ASP A 182 8.19 -29.64 20.87
CA ASP A 182 7.35 -30.23 19.84
C ASP A 182 6.20 -29.29 19.45
N GLY A 183 6.38 -28.59 18.33
CA GLY A 183 5.34 -27.76 17.75
C GLY A 183 5.65 -27.45 16.28
N VAL A 184 5.41 -28.43 15.40
CA VAL A 184 5.55 -28.41 13.91
C VAL A 184 6.72 -29.28 13.38
N SER A 185 7.03 -30.41 14.02
CA SER A 185 7.88 -31.46 13.44
C SER A 185 7.04 -32.43 12.58
N GLY A 186 6.50 -31.92 11.47
CA GLY A 186 5.89 -32.76 10.47
C GLY A 186 5.74 -31.99 9.16
N ILE A 187 6.38 -32.46 8.10
CA ILE A 187 6.21 -31.93 6.74
C ILE A 187 4.71 -31.82 6.39
N ASP A 188 3.89 -32.72 6.93
CA ASP A 188 2.42 -32.71 6.86
C ASP A 188 1.73 -31.53 7.58
N ALA A 189 2.24 -31.06 8.73
CA ALA A 189 1.71 -29.87 9.40
C ALA A 189 2.01 -28.60 8.59
N SER A 190 3.20 -28.53 7.99
CA SER A 190 3.61 -27.47 7.07
C SER A 190 2.79 -27.47 5.77
N LEU A 191 2.45 -28.66 5.24
CA LEU A 191 1.58 -28.81 4.07
C LEU A 191 0.11 -28.43 4.37
N ASN A 192 -0.37 -28.67 5.58
CA ASN A 192 -1.73 -28.26 5.98
C ASN A 192 -1.87 -26.74 6.11
N ILE A 193 -0.81 -26.03 6.55
CA ILE A 193 -0.76 -24.56 6.56
C ILE A 193 -0.81 -24.02 5.11
N PHE A 194 -0.15 -24.70 4.16
CA PHE A 194 -0.23 -24.35 2.73
C PHE A 194 -1.58 -24.72 2.08
N LYS A 195 -2.30 -25.72 2.62
CA LYS A 195 -3.64 -26.13 2.16
C LYS A 195 -4.74 -25.10 2.49
N PHE A 196 -4.46 -24.08 3.32
CA PHE A 196 -5.42 -22.99 3.62
C PHE A 196 -5.75 -22.09 2.41
N GLY A 197 -5.04 -22.22 1.29
CA GLY A 197 -5.34 -21.55 0.02
C GLY A 197 -6.29 -22.31 -0.92
N SER A 198 -6.71 -23.54 -0.57
CA SER A 198 -7.64 -24.37 -1.36
C SER A 198 -8.99 -24.50 -0.67
N ALA A 199 -9.47 -23.45 -0.02
CA ALA A 199 -10.89 -23.33 0.28
C ALA A 199 -11.59 -22.92 -1.02
N ASP A 200 -12.33 -23.84 -1.63
CA ASP A 200 -13.20 -23.54 -2.76
C ASP A 200 -13.96 -22.22 -2.49
N PRO A 201 -13.95 -21.24 -3.41
CA PRO A 201 -14.67 -19.97 -3.23
C PRO A 201 -16.20 -20.18 -3.10
N ALA A 202 -16.68 -21.41 -3.32
CA ALA A 202 -18.06 -21.83 -3.12
C ALA A 202 -18.45 -22.05 -1.64
N THR A 203 -17.50 -22.24 -0.71
CA THR A 203 -17.79 -22.55 0.70
C THR A 203 -17.58 -21.35 1.64
N SER A 204 -16.98 -20.26 1.14
CA SER A 204 -16.89 -19.00 1.88
C SER A 204 -18.24 -18.31 1.86
N LYS A 205 -19.01 -18.48 2.94
CA LYS A 205 -20.28 -17.76 3.12
C LYS A 205 -20.02 -16.26 2.89
N PRO A 206 -20.78 -15.59 2.00
CA PRO A 206 -20.53 -14.19 1.71
C PRO A 206 -20.62 -13.40 3.02
N ASN A 207 -19.65 -12.52 3.23
CA ASN A 207 -19.63 -11.67 4.42
C ASN A 207 -20.95 -10.89 4.47
N MET A 208 -21.83 -11.22 5.43
CA MET A 208 -23.14 -10.59 5.61
C MET A 208 -23.04 -9.05 5.66
N LYS A 209 -21.91 -8.56 6.20
CA LYS A 209 -21.57 -7.14 6.26
C LYS A 209 -21.31 -6.53 4.87
N ALA A 210 -20.64 -7.25 3.97
CA ALA A 210 -20.36 -6.78 2.61
C ALA A 210 -21.63 -6.72 1.76
N LEU A 211 -22.49 -7.74 1.87
CA LEU A 211 -23.80 -7.75 1.22
C LEU A 211 -24.69 -6.61 1.72
N HIS A 212 -24.75 -6.43 3.05
CA HIS A 212 -25.49 -5.31 3.64
C HIS A 212 -24.92 -3.94 3.23
N MET A 213 -23.60 -3.78 3.14
CA MET A 213 -22.96 -2.53 2.72
C MET A 213 -23.29 -2.20 1.25
N ALA A 214 -23.22 -3.18 0.35
CA ALA A 214 -23.57 -3.00 -1.05
C ALA A 214 -25.06 -2.65 -1.25
N PHE A 215 -25.94 -3.10 -0.36
CA PHE A 215 -27.34 -2.72 -0.35
C PHE A 215 -27.60 -1.36 0.29
N GLU A 216 -26.86 -1.06 1.37
CA GLU A 216 -26.91 0.26 2.01
C GLU A 216 -26.57 1.36 1.01
N ASP A 217 -25.51 1.21 0.22
CA ASP A 217 -25.12 2.23 -0.75
C ASP A 217 -26.19 2.46 -1.83
N LYS A 218 -26.79 1.39 -2.36
CA LYS A 218 -27.87 1.50 -3.37
C LYS A 218 -29.16 2.09 -2.80
N MET A 219 -29.54 1.67 -1.59
CA MET A 219 -30.79 2.10 -0.97
C MET A 219 -30.66 3.45 -0.27
N MET A 220 -29.45 3.89 0.07
CA MET A 220 -29.19 5.21 0.65
C MET A 220 -29.52 6.35 -0.31
N GLU A 221 -29.43 6.15 -1.62
CA GLU A 221 -29.78 7.15 -2.63
C GLU A 221 -31.30 7.29 -2.73
N ILE A 222 -31.99 6.17 -2.92
CA ILE A 222 -33.47 6.10 -2.99
C ILE A 222 -34.12 6.61 -1.70
N VAL A 223 -33.61 6.18 -0.54
CA VAL A 223 -34.21 6.55 0.76
C VAL A 223 -33.98 8.03 1.12
N LYS A 224 -32.95 8.67 0.59
CA LYS A 224 -32.73 10.12 0.73
C LYS A 224 -33.67 10.94 -0.15
N GLU A 225 -34.00 10.44 -1.33
CA GLU A 225 -34.96 11.06 -2.25
C GLU A 225 -36.39 10.95 -1.71
N GLU A 226 -36.77 9.78 -1.18
CA GLU A 226 -38.11 9.51 -0.65
C GLU A 226 -38.40 10.22 0.69
N HIS A 227 -37.36 10.48 1.48
CA HIS A 227 -37.51 11.09 2.81
C HIS A 227 -36.45 12.17 3.07
N PRO A 228 -36.49 13.31 2.37
CA PRO A 228 -35.56 14.40 2.67
C PRO A 228 -35.76 14.88 4.11
N GLY A 229 -34.67 14.99 4.87
CA GLY A 229 -34.66 15.54 6.24
C GLY A 229 -34.64 14.53 7.39
N LEU A 230 -34.60 13.23 7.14
CA LEU A 230 -34.38 12.21 8.18
C LEU A 230 -32.89 12.17 8.60
N LYS A 231 -32.61 11.76 9.84
CA LYS A 231 -31.22 11.59 10.32
C LYS A 231 -30.58 10.35 9.71
N LEU A 232 -29.25 10.36 9.52
CA LEU A 232 -28.47 9.23 8.98
C LEU A 232 -28.76 7.90 9.69
N ARG A 233 -28.95 7.92 11.01
CA ARG A 233 -29.32 6.73 11.80
C ARG A 233 -30.70 6.17 11.44
N GLN A 234 -31.66 7.05 11.16
CA GLN A 234 -33.03 6.66 10.78
C GLN A 234 -33.08 6.10 9.36
N TYR A 235 -32.28 6.65 8.43
CA TYR A 235 -32.09 6.06 7.12
C TYR A 235 -31.49 4.65 7.22
N LYS A 236 -30.42 4.47 8.00
CA LYS A 236 -29.82 3.15 8.24
C LYS A 236 -30.82 2.15 8.85
N GLN A 237 -31.70 2.60 9.75
CA GLN A 237 -32.76 1.74 10.29
C GLN A 237 -33.78 1.34 9.22
N LYS A 238 -34.29 2.29 8.43
CA LYS A 238 -35.23 1.98 7.34
C LYS A 238 -34.62 1.05 6.29
N ILE A 239 -33.36 1.29 5.93
CA ILE A 239 -32.61 0.46 4.98
C ILE A 239 -32.37 -0.93 5.57
N PHE A 240 -32.04 -1.03 6.85
CA PHE A 240 -31.89 -2.33 7.50
C PHE A 240 -33.22 -3.11 7.56
N ASP A 241 -34.34 -2.43 7.83
CA ASP A 241 -35.68 -3.05 7.79
C ASP A 241 -36.05 -3.50 6.38
N MET A 242 -35.70 -2.72 5.35
CA MET A 242 -35.84 -3.10 3.94
C MET A 242 -34.92 -4.28 3.60
N TRP A 243 -33.69 -4.31 4.11
CA TRP A 243 -32.73 -5.40 3.92
C TRP A 243 -33.23 -6.70 4.54
N GLN A 244 -33.77 -6.66 5.76
CA GLN A 244 -34.32 -7.83 6.43
C GLN A 244 -35.47 -8.48 5.64
N LYS A 245 -36.28 -7.67 4.96
CA LYS A 245 -37.40 -8.14 4.12
C LYS A 245 -36.99 -8.46 2.68
N SER A 246 -35.82 -8.00 2.25
CA SER A 246 -35.37 -8.18 0.87
C SER A 246 -34.94 -9.63 0.60
N PRO A 247 -35.23 -10.15 -0.60
CA PRO A 247 -34.77 -11.48 -1.02
C PRO A 247 -33.24 -11.53 -1.21
N GLU A 248 -32.53 -10.41 -1.21
CA GLU A 248 -31.07 -10.36 -1.25
C GLU A 248 -30.40 -10.72 0.09
N ASN A 249 -31.18 -10.84 1.16
CA ASN A 249 -30.66 -11.24 2.46
C ASN A 249 -30.51 -12.77 2.51
N PRO A 250 -29.28 -13.30 2.69
CA PRO A 250 -29.05 -14.74 2.83
C PRO A 250 -29.87 -15.39 3.94
N ASN A 251 -30.31 -14.64 4.95
CA ASN A 251 -31.16 -15.16 6.04
C ASN A 251 -32.61 -15.44 5.60
N ASN A 252 -33.08 -14.80 4.54
CA ASN A 252 -34.46 -14.94 4.07
C ASN A 252 -34.60 -16.01 2.95
N ASN A 253 -33.46 -16.51 2.44
CA ASN A 253 -33.41 -17.54 1.41
C ASN A 253 -32.86 -18.86 1.99
N PRO A 254 -33.72 -19.88 2.22
CA PRO A 254 -33.28 -21.19 2.72
C PRO A 254 -32.41 -21.99 1.74
N ASN A 255 -32.25 -21.53 0.49
CA ASN A 255 -31.44 -22.17 -0.55
C ASN A 255 -30.07 -21.47 -0.79
N TRP A 256 -29.76 -20.42 -0.04
CA TRP A 256 -28.50 -19.69 -0.20
C TRP A 256 -27.34 -20.48 0.42
N GLY A 257 -26.59 -21.21 -0.40
CA GLY A 257 -25.47 -22.06 0.04
C GLY A 257 -25.72 -23.57 -0.05
N LYS A 258 -26.82 -24.02 -0.66
CA LYS A 258 -26.95 -25.40 -1.15
C LYS A 258 -26.59 -25.44 -2.64
N LYS A 259 -25.36 -25.80 -2.95
CA LYS A 259 -24.95 -26.38 -4.22
C LYS A 259 -24.12 -27.61 -3.93
#